data_AF-A0A2N3FBA3-F1
#
_entry.id   AF-A0A2N3FBA3-F1
#
_cell.length_a   1.000
_cell.length_b   1.000
_cell.length_c   1.000
_cell.angle_alpha   90.00
_cell.angle_beta   90.00
_cell.angle_gamma   90.00
#
_symmetry.space_group_name_H-M   'P 1'
#
loop_
_entity.id
_entity.type
_entity.pdbx_description
1 polymer ?
#
loop_
_entity_poly.entity_id
_entity_poly.type
_entity_poly.pdbx_seq_one_letter_code
_entity_poly.pdbx_strand_id
1 'polypeptide(L)'
;AWTMVENPVPLGSYDMVAAVLFLGFLVGETAADQQRWNFHRAHPEGGVLRTGLFRYSRHPNYFFEIAQWWVVFAFAVVAAGTPWLRTGVGAVLLTLLFLGSTAFTEWISKSRHPEFAEYQRTTSTLVPWPPRRDAP
;
A
#
# COMPACT_ATOMS: atom_id res chain seq x y z
N ALA A 1 2.99 -12.77 20.97
CA ALA A 1 2.19 -12.61 22.20
C ALA A 1 2.88 -13.26 23.40
N TRP A 2 3.17 -14.57 23.39
CA TRP A 2 3.82 -15.24 24.53
C TRP A 2 5.19 -14.67 24.91
N THR A 3 6.04 -14.38 23.92
CA THR A 3 7.40 -13.83 24.12
C THR A 3 7.45 -12.43 24.76
N MET A 4 6.38 -11.62 24.64
CA MET A 4 6.32 -10.26 25.21
C MET A 4 5.96 -10.26 26.69
N VAL A 5 5.16 -11.23 27.15
CA VAL A 5 4.76 -11.34 28.57
C VAL A 5 5.98 -11.69 29.44
N GLU A 6 6.92 -12.46 28.89
CA GLU A 6 8.13 -12.90 29.61
C GLU A 6 9.24 -11.84 29.62
N ASN A 7 9.26 -10.88 28.69
CA ASN A 7 10.31 -9.86 28.56
C ASN A 7 9.71 -8.47 28.25
N PRO A 8 9.26 -7.71 29.26
CA PRO A 8 8.73 -6.37 29.04
C PRO A 8 9.88 -5.41 28.65
N VAL A 9 9.94 -5.07 27.36
CA VAL A 9 10.85 -4.03 26.84
C VAL A 9 10.16 -2.67 26.94
N PRO A 10 10.79 -1.63 27.53
CA PRO A 10 10.24 -0.28 27.55
C PRO A 10 10.08 0.29 26.14
N LEU A 11 9.08 1.16 25.93
CA LEU A 11 8.92 1.88 24.68
C LEU A 11 10.18 2.71 24.37
N GLY A 12 10.79 2.45 23.23
CA GLY A 12 12.00 3.11 22.77
C GLY A 12 11.75 4.12 21.64
N SER A 13 12.81 4.79 21.21
CA SER A 13 12.77 5.70 20.04
C SER A 13 12.37 4.97 18.75
N TYR A 14 12.70 3.69 18.62
CA TYR A 14 12.33 2.87 17.46
C TYR A 14 10.81 2.61 17.39
N ASP A 15 10.13 2.44 18.53
CA ASP A 15 8.68 2.29 18.57
C ASP A 15 7.99 3.60 18.14
N MET A 16 8.54 4.75 18.54
CA MET A 16 8.01 6.05 18.11
C MET A 16 8.17 6.24 16.59
N VAL A 17 9.33 5.88 16.03
CA VAL A 17 9.55 5.94 14.57
C VAL A 17 8.57 5.03 13.83
N ALA A 18 8.41 3.78 14.29
CA ALA A 18 7.45 2.85 13.71
C ALA A 18 6.01 3.38 13.81
N ALA A 19 5.62 3.99 14.93
CA ALA A 19 4.30 4.58 15.11
C ALA A 19 4.06 5.75 14.14
N VAL A 20 5.02 6.65 13.99
CA VAL A 20 4.93 7.77 13.04
C VAL A 20 4.84 7.26 11.60
N LEU A 21 5.64 6.25 11.23
CA LEU A 21 5.56 5.64 9.90
C LEU A 21 4.19 4.99 9.65
N PHE A 22 3.67 4.24 10.62
CA PHE A 22 2.35 3.63 10.52
C PHE A 22 1.26 4.68 10.30
N LEU A 23 1.26 5.75 11.11
CA LEU A 23 0.30 6.84 10.96
C LEU A 23 0.46 7.56 9.62
N GLY A 24 1.68 7.77 9.14
CA GLY A 24 1.94 8.36 7.83
C GLY A 24 1.36 7.51 6.69
N PHE A 25 1.53 6.20 6.74
CA PHE A 25 0.95 5.28 5.77
C PHE A 25 -0.58 5.22 5.88
N LEU A 26 -1.14 5.16 7.08
CA LEU A 26 -2.59 5.21 7.30
C LEU A 26 -3.22 6.49 6.72
N VAL A 27 -2.57 7.64 6.90
CA VAL A 27 -3.01 8.91 6.29
C VAL A 27 -2.93 8.82 4.76
N GLY A 28 -1.86 8.23 4.22
CA GLY A 28 -1.69 8.01 2.78
C GLY A 28 -2.78 7.11 2.19
N GLU A 29 -3.07 5.99 2.84
CA GLU A 29 -4.14 5.05 2.50
C GLU A 29 -5.49 5.77 2.50
N THR A 30 -5.82 6.44 3.60
CA THR A 30 -7.07 7.21 3.76
C THR A 30 -7.22 8.26 2.67
N ALA A 31 -6.14 8.98 2.33
CA ALA A 31 -6.16 9.99 1.28
C ALA A 31 -6.37 9.37 -0.12
N ALA A 32 -5.77 8.22 -0.40
CA ALA A 32 -5.96 7.49 -1.66
C ALA A 32 -7.40 6.99 -1.81
N ASP A 33 -7.95 6.39 -0.76
CA ASP A 33 -9.33 5.91 -0.77
C ASP A 33 -10.34 7.05 -0.87
N GLN A 34 -10.09 8.18 -0.18
CA GLN A 34 -10.95 9.35 -0.30
C GLN A 34 -10.95 9.93 -1.71
N GLN A 35 -9.78 9.99 -2.38
CA GLN A 35 -9.70 10.41 -3.79
C GLN A 35 -10.49 9.47 -4.70
N ARG A 36 -10.38 8.16 -4.48
CA ARG A 36 -11.13 7.15 -5.24
C ARG A 36 -12.62 7.27 -4.99
N TRP A 37 -13.06 7.42 -3.75
CA TRP A 37 -14.46 7.60 -3.38
C TRP A 37 -15.06 8.84 -4.05
N ASN A 38 -14.37 9.97 -3.95
CA ASN A 38 -14.81 11.22 -4.57
C ASN A 38 -14.94 11.09 -6.09
N PHE A 39 -13.98 10.39 -6.73
CA PHE A 39 -14.03 10.14 -8.17
C PHE A 39 -15.25 9.31 -8.58
N HIS A 40 -15.51 8.18 -7.91
CA HIS A 40 -16.67 7.32 -8.22
C HIS A 40 -18.00 8.04 -7.97
N ARG A 41 -18.05 8.91 -6.95
CA ARG A 41 -19.24 9.73 -6.67
C ARG A 41 -19.49 10.78 -7.76
N ALA A 42 -18.43 11.33 -8.34
CA ALA A 42 -18.51 12.33 -9.40
C ALA A 42 -18.74 11.72 -10.80
N HIS A 43 -18.35 10.47 -11.02
CA HIS A 43 -18.43 9.75 -12.31
C HIS A 43 -19.18 8.42 -12.14
N PRO A 44 -20.51 8.44 -11.96
CA PRO A 44 -21.31 7.23 -11.76
C PRO A 44 -21.29 6.28 -12.96
N GLU A 45 -21.06 6.80 -14.17
CA GLU A 45 -20.85 6.04 -15.41
C GLU A 45 -19.50 5.31 -15.47
N GLY A 46 -18.59 5.60 -14.51
CA GLY A 46 -17.26 5.04 -14.43
C GLY A 46 -16.18 5.90 -15.11
N GLY A 47 -14.94 5.44 -15.03
CA GLY A 47 -13.79 6.11 -15.63
C GLY A 47 -12.48 5.76 -14.91
N VAL A 48 -11.38 6.37 -15.37
CA VAL A 48 -10.04 6.12 -14.81
C VAL A 48 -9.52 7.36 -14.10
N LEU A 49 -9.37 7.26 -12.77
CA LEU A 49 -8.73 8.28 -11.96
C LEU A 49 -7.21 8.30 -12.22
N ARG A 50 -6.70 9.42 -12.73
CA ARG A 50 -5.26 9.61 -13.07
C ARG A 50 -4.60 10.81 -12.36
N THR A 51 -5.31 11.45 -11.44
CA THR A 51 -4.87 12.66 -10.74
C THR A 51 -4.53 12.38 -9.27
N GLY A 52 -3.87 13.33 -8.60
CA GLY A 52 -3.52 13.19 -7.19
C GLY A 52 -2.53 12.05 -6.96
N LEU A 53 -2.80 11.18 -5.99
CA LEU A 53 -1.94 10.02 -5.68
C LEU A 53 -1.93 9.01 -6.83
N PHE A 54 -3.04 8.92 -7.58
CA PHE A 54 -3.17 8.03 -8.72
C PHE A 54 -2.29 8.45 -9.92
N ARG A 55 -1.76 9.68 -9.92
CA ARG A 55 -0.75 10.06 -10.92
C ARG A 55 0.57 9.30 -10.76
N TYR A 56 0.89 8.86 -9.55
CA TYR A 56 2.18 8.26 -9.21
C TYR A 56 2.13 6.74 -9.08
N SER A 57 0.96 6.20 -8.74
CA SER A 57 0.72 4.77 -8.64
C SER A 57 -0.71 4.45 -9.04
N ARG A 58 -0.93 3.31 -9.69
CA ARG A 58 -2.27 2.83 -10.04
C ARG A 58 -3.03 2.31 -8.82
N HIS A 59 -2.29 1.82 -7.81
CA HIS A 59 -2.81 1.28 -6.56
C HIS A 59 -2.07 1.89 -5.35
N PRO A 60 -2.17 3.22 -5.13
CA PRO A 60 -1.45 3.88 -4.04
C PRO A 60 -1.95 3.42 -2.66
N ASN A 61 -3.24 3.15 -2.52
CA ASN A 61 -3.83 2.61 -1.30
C ASN A 61 -3.21 1.25 -0.92
N TYR A 62 -3.05 0.34 -1.90
CA TYR A 62 -2.43 -0.97 -1.64
C TYR A 62 -0.96 -0.85 -1.22
N PHE A 63 -0.23 0.13 -1.78
CA PHE A 63 1.14 0.38 -1.33
C PHE A 63 1.20 0.80 0.14
N PHE A 64 0.34 1.72 0.55
CA PHE A 64 0.27 2.17 1.95
C PHE A 64 -0.12 1.03 2.88
N GLU A 65 -1.11 0.23 2.51
CA GLU A 65 -1.55 -0.91 3.31
C GLU A 65 -0.44 -1.97 3.45
N ILE A 66 0.25 -2.33 2.36
CA ILE A 66 1.41 -3.22 2.41
C ILE A 66 2.48 -2.63 3.34
N ALA A 67 2.77 -1.33 3.23
CA ALA A 67 3.76 -0.66 4.06
C ALA A 67 3.37 -0.67 5.55
N GLN A 68 2.08 -0.50 5.89
CA GLN A 68 1.56 -0.64 7.25
C GLN A 68 1.86 -2.03 7.82
N TRP A 69 1.65 -3.10 7.05
CA TRP A 69 1.96 -4.46 7.49
C TRP A 69 3.45 -4.71 7.71
N TRP A 70 4.31 -4.11 6.89
CA TRP A 70 5.75 -4.12 7.13
C TRP A 70 6.15 -3.34 8.39
N VAL A 71 5.46 -2.25 8.71
CA VAL A 71 5.68 -1.51 9.96
C VAL A 71 5.19 -2.31 11.18
N VAL A 72 4.05 -3.00 11.09
CA VAL A 72 3.57 -3.92 12.13
C VAL A 72 4.60 -5.03 12.36
N PHE A 73 5.20 -5.56 11.30
CA PHE A 73 6.30 -6.50 11.41
C PHE A 73 7.54 -5.88 12.08
N ALA A 74 7.88 -4.62 11.75
CA ALA A 74 8.99 -3.91 12.39
C ALA A 74 8.79 -3.74 13.90
N PHE A 75 7.56 -3.44 14.37
CA PHE A 75 7.24 -3.44 15.81
C PHE A 75 7.54 -4.79 16.47
N ALA A 76 7.19 -5.90 15.81
CA ALA A 76 7.49 -7.23 16.33
C ALA A 76 9.00 -7.49 16.40
N VAL A 77 9.77 -7.06 15.40
CA VAL A 77 11.24 -7.16 15.36
C VAL A 77 11.89 -6.36 16.49
N VAL A 78 11.49 -5.11 16.68
CA VAL A 78 11.99 -4.23 17.74
C VAL A 78 11.71 -4.85 19.12
N ALA A 79 10.48 -5.29 19.35
CA ALA A 79 10.09 -5.89 20.62
C ALA A 79 10.80 -7.23 20.91
N ALA A 80 11.10 -8.01 19.88
CA ALA A 80 11.80 -9.29 20.05
C ALA A 80 13.33 -9.15 20.10
N GLY A 81 13.88 -8.01 19.71
CA GLY A 81 15.33 -7.80 19.59
C GLY A 81 16.01 -8.66 18.52
N THR A 82 15.24 -9.26 17.60
CA THR A 82 15.77 -10.11 16.52
C THR A 82 14.96 -9.93 15.23
N PRO A 83 15.62 -9.84 14.06
CA PRO A 83 14.93 -9.76 12.77
C PRO A 83 14.36 -11.12 12.31
N TRP A 84 14.79 -12.22 12.92
CA TRP A 84 14.44 -13.58 12.50
C TRP A 84 13.13 -14.05 13.14
N LEU A 85 12.04 -13.41 12.77
CA LEU A 85 10.72 -13.76 13.29
C LEU A 85 9.87 -14.46 12.23
N ARG A 86 9.32 -15.62 12.63
CA ARG A 86 8.32 -16.36 11.84
C ARG A 86 7.09 -15.50 11.49
N THR A 87 6.83 -14.43 12.25
CA THR A 87 5.75 -13.47 11.98
C THR A 87 5.95 -12.67 10.70
N GLY A 88 7.17 -12.59 10.15
CA GLY A 88 7.45 -11.93 8.86
C GLY A 88 6.77 -12.62 7.68
N VAL A 89 6.46 -13.91 7.83
CA VAL A 89 5.69 -14.67 6.83
C VAL A 89 4.32 -14.02 6.59
N GLY A 90 3.69 -13.44 7.61
CA GLY A 90 2.41 -12.74 7.45
C GLY A 90 2.50 -11.54 6.52
N ALA A 91 3.49 -10.66 6.73
CA ALA A 91 3.70 -9.48 5.88
C ALA A 91 4.05 -9.87 4.42
N VAL A 92 4.83 -10.94 4.24
CA VAL A 92 5.15 -11.49 2.91
C VAL A 92 3.89 -12.05 2.22
N LEU A 93 3.12 -12.88 2.91
CA LEU A 93 1.89 -13.46 2.35
C LEU A 93 0.86 -12.39 1.98
N LEU A 94 0.70 -11.36 2.82
CA LEU A 94 -0.15 -10.22 2.50
C LEU A 94 0.38 -9.48 1.27
N THR A 95 1.69 -9.21 1.17
CA THR A 95 2.28 -8.59 -0.02
C THR A 95 1.98 -9.39 -1.29
N LEU A 96 2.13 -10.72 -1.24
CA LEU A 96 1.80 -11.59 -2.38
C LEU A 96 0.31 -11.57 -2.72
N LEU A 97 -0.56 -11.55 -1.72
CA LEU A 97 -2.01 -11.42 -1.91
C LEU A 97 -2.36 -10.11 -2.62
N PHE A 98 -1.77 -8.98 -2.19
CA PHE A 98 -1.98 -7.68 -2.84
C PHE A 98 -1.47 -7.66 -4.28
N LEU A 99 -0.31 -8.28 -4.56
CA LEU A 99 0.19 -8.41 -5.92
C LEU A 99 -0.78 -9.21 -6.81
N GLY A 100 -1.30 -10.33 -6.32
CA GLY A 100 -2.30 -11.13 -7.02
C GLY A 100 -3.61 -10.37 -7.25
N SER A 101 -4.12 -9.71 -6.20
CA SER A 101 -5.33 -8.89 -6.24
C SER A 101 -5.19 -7.72 -7.22
N THR A 102 -4.01 -7.11 -7.29
CA THR A 102 -3.71 -6.04 -8.24
C THR A 102 -3.79 -6.53 -9.67
N ALA A 103 -3.12 -7.65 -9.98
CA ALA A 103 -3.15 -8.23 -11.32
C ALA A 103 -4.57 -8.58 -11.78
N PHE A 104 -5.38 -9.16 -10.89
CA PHE A 104 -6.78 -9.46 -11.17
C PHE A 104 -7.62 -8.19 -11.39
N THR A 105 -7.44 -7.19 -10.54
CA THR A 105 -8.17 -5.91 -10.63
C THR A 105 -7.83 -5.15 -11.92
N GLU A 106 -6.56 -5.14 -12.31
CA GLU A 106 -6.12 -4.50 -13.56
C GLU A 106 -6.66 -5.23 -14.79
N TRP A 107 -6.75 -6.56 -14.76
CA TRP A 107 -7.35 -7.34 -15.83
C TRP A 107 -8.82 -6.98 -16.04
N ILE A 108 -9.60 -6.84 -14.96
CA ILE A 108 -10.99 -6.37 -15.02
C ILE A 108 -11.07 -4.92 -15.50
N SER A 109 -10.20 -4.05 -15.01
CA SER A 109 -10.22 -2.62 -15.36
C SER A 109 -9.95 -2.41 -16.85
N LYS A 110 -9.00 -3.16 -17.41
CA LYS A 110 -8.68 -3.12 -18.84
C LYS A 110 -9.82 -3.60 -19.74
N SER A 111 -10.66 -4.54 -19.27
CA SER A 111 -11.82 -5.00 -20.05
C SER A 111 -12.99 -4.01 -20.03
N ARG A 112 -13.10 -3.19 -18.98
CA ARG A 112 -14.13 -2.15 -18.84
C ARG A 112 -13.75 -0.80 -19.44
N HIS A 113 -12.47 -0.44 -19.35
CA HIS A 113 -11.93 0.87 -19.70
C HIS A 113 -10.77 0.71 -20.67
N PRO A 114 -10.98 0.77 -22.00
CA PRO A 114 -9.90 0.64 -22.99
C PRO A 114 -8.76 1.64 -22.78
N GLU A 115 -9.08 2.84 -22.31
CA GLU A 115 -8.12 3.88 -21.94
C GLU A 115 -7.19 3.45 -20.79
N PHE A 116 -7.58 2.50 -19.95
CA PHE A 116 -6.75 1.97 -18.86
C PHE A 116 -5.43 1.37 -19.37
N ALA A 117 -5.40 0.88 -20.61
CA ALA A 117 -4.17 0.35 -21.21
C ALA A 117 -3.07 1.41 -21.35
N GLU A 118 -3.43 2.67 -21.63
CA GLU A 118 -2.48 3.78 -21.69
C GLU A 118 -1.97 4.14 -20.28
N TYR A 119 -2.87 4.14 -19.30
CA TYR A 119 -2.53 4.37 -17.90
C TYR A 119 -1.53 3.33 -17.36
N GLN A 120 -1.68 2.07 -17.79
CA GLN A 120 -0.74 1.01 -17.45
C GLN A 120 0.69 1.22 -17.99
N ARG A 121 0.84 1.98 -19.09
CA ARG A 121 2.16 2.22 -19.71
C ARG A 121 2.93 3.35 -19.03
N THR A 122 2.21 4.34 -18.53
CA THR A 122 2.80 5.58 -18.00
C THR A 122 2.98 5.57 -16.49
N THR A 123 2.12 4.87 -15.74
CA THR A 123 2.07 4.98 -14.28
C THR A 123 2.51 3.69 -13.62
N SER A 124 3.23 3.77 -12.49
CA SER A 124 3.68 2.59 -11.71
C SER A 124 2.49 1.81 -11.13
N THR A 125 2.60 0.49 -11.00
CA THR A 125 1.52 -0.35 -10.44
C THR A 125 1.26 -0.07 -8.96
N LEU A 126 2.31 -0.14 -8.12
CA LEU A 126 2.21 -0.09 -6.66
C LEU A 126 3.05 1.04 -6.07
N VAL A 127 4.36 1.04 -6.32
CA VAL A 127 5.27 2.03 -5.74
C VAL A 127 4.97 3.41 -6.32
N PRO A 128 4.66 4.43 -5.51
CA PRO A 128 4.45 5.80 -5.99
C PRO A 128 5.72 6.32 -6.65
N TRP A 129 5.70 6.41 -7.98
CA TRP A 129 6.83 6.82 -8.79
C TRP A 129 6.39 7.86 -9.83
N PRO A 130 7.25 8.84 -10.17
CA PRO A 130 6.92 9.77 -11.25
C PRO A 130 6.54 9.03 -12.54
N PRO A 131 5.47 9.45 -13.24
CA PRO A 131 5.04 8.80 -14.46
C PRO A 131 6.12 8.87 -15.54
N ARG A 132 6.21 7.82 -16.35
CA ARG A 132 7.15 7.75 -17.48
C ARG A 132 6.77 8.83 -18.50
N ARG A 133 7.78 9.55 -19.00
CA ARG A 133 7.58 10.69 -19.91
C ARG A 133 7.24 10.30 -21.36
N ASP A 134 7.18 9.00 -21.66
CA ASP A 134 6.94 8.51 -23.02
C ASP A 134 5.72 7.57 -23.04
N ALA A 135 4.55 8.14 -23.27
CA ALA A 135 3.54 7.50 -24.10
C ALA A 135 3.43 8.34 -25.38
N PRO A 136 3.40 7.72 -26.56
CA PRO A 136 3.33 8.44 -27.84
C PRO A 136 2.13 9.39 -27.92
#